data_AF-A0A835XHC2-F1
#
_entry.id   AF-A0A835XHC2-F1
#
_cell.length_a   1.000
_cell.length_b   1.000
_cell.length_c   1.000
_cell.angle_alpha   90.00
_cell.angle_beta   90.00
_cell.angle_gamma   90.00
#
_symmetry.space_group_name_H-M   'P 1'
#
loop_
_entity.id
_entity.type
_entity.pdbx_description
1 polymer ?
#
loop_
_entity_poly.entity_id
_entity_poly.type
_entity_poly.pdbx_seq_one_letter_code
_entity_poly.pdbx_strand_id
1 'polypeptide(L)'
;MLKRKRSSSCLGGDCPPDLHILVAGREEPLPAHRRVLSLFSGVVDGLPSNTDGSPTPWDLRGLVLDGESEPVAAPVVERWLDAVYSRLDVSRQLPAPATLEEARPLLLLADAVDTSPAVLQALGGALAERPDLALTVAVGELKVDLQLKGRVHFNTDGTLAYLTTVSTTATAPFALVGKEAYAPHTAAFPSAVARELESWLHLAGRLNLVPLARALMGFVKAELVGNSLSILQSSVGSVFSPRVLQLMPRELMFEAFVRDALVVRPAHVSVLSEDASIVMASPLAAAWYGKPLGSTAQGKAAAFLDGRAIPTVGAVGTPATVILGGPSPEACAKLVEEVVAKALAEE
;
A
#
# COMPACT_ATOMS: atom_id res chain seq x y z
N MET A 1 -21.30 -30.57 -33.95
CA MET A 1 -20.76 -29.19 -33.83
C MET A 1 -21.90 -28.19 -33.89
N LEU A 2 -22.45 -27.80 -32.73
CA LEU A 2 -23.46 -26.74 -32.65
C LEU A 2 -22.76 -25.39 -32.87
N LYS A 3 -23.04 -24.74 -34.00
CA LYS A 3 -22.66 -23.34 -34.23
C LYS A 3 -23.38 -22.48 -33.20
N ARG A 4 -22.65 -22.08 -32.15
CA ARG A 4 -23.11 -21.10 -31.16
C ARG A 4 -23.35 -19.78 -31.90
N LYS A 5 -24.63 -19.46 -32.13
CA LYS A 5 -25.06 -18.19 -32.71
C LYS A 5 -24.67 -17.11 -31.69
N ARG A 6 -23.57 -16.39 -31.94
CA ARG A 6 -23.26 -15.16 -31.20
C ARG A 6 -24.37 -14.17 -31.56
N SER A 7 -25.39 -14.08 -30.72
CA SER A 7 -26.27 -12.92 -30.69
C SER A 7 -25.38 -11.70 -30.50
N SER A 8 -25.42 -10.79 -31.46
CA SER A 8 -24.82 -9.47 -31.38
C SER A 8 -25.38 -8.73 -30.16
N SER A 9 -24.77 -8.92 -28.99
CA SER A 9 -25.13 -8.18 -27.80
C SER A 9 -24.52 -6.80 -27.91
N CYS A 10 -25.37 -5.81 -28.15
CA CYS A 10 -25.05 -4.40 -28.04
C CYS A 10 -24.59 -4.16 -26.59
N LEU A 11 -23.28 -4.18 -26.35
CA LEU A 11 -22.68 -3.90 -25.04
C LEU A 11 -22.37 -2.41 -24.86
N GLY A 12 -22.89 -1.54 -25.74
CA GLY A 12 -22.71 -0.09 -25.64
C GLY A 12 -23.64 0.72 -26.54
N GLY A 13 -24.01 1.90 -26.05
CA GLY A 13 -24.62 3.02 -26.79
C GLY A 13 -26.14 2.95 -27.04
N ASP A 14 -26.59 1.88 -27.70
CA ASP A 14 -27.90 1.90 -28.39
C ASP A 14 -29.05 1.21 -27.62
N CYS A 15 -28.78 0.68 -26.42
CA CYS A 15 -29.81 0.08 -25.57
C CYS A 15 -30.19 1.03 -24.43
N PRO A 16 -31.50 1.18 -24.12
CA PRO A 16 -31.91 1.97 -22.97
C PRO A 16 -31.43 1.30 -21.66
N PRO A 17 -31.14 2.09 -20.61
CA PRO A 17 -30.78 1.57 -19.30
C PRO A 17 -31.93 0.73 -18.72
N ASP A 18 -31.60 -0.48 -18.25
CA ASP A 18 -32.54 -1.47 -17.71
C ASP A 18 -32.37 -1.68 -16.19
N LEU A 19 -31.51 -0.89 -15.55
CA LEU A 19 -31.28 -0.85 -14.11
C LEU A 19 -31.40 0.59 -13.59
N HIS A 20 -32.13 0.77 -12.49
CA HIS A 20 -32.24 2.04 -11.78
C HIS A 20 -31.66 1.90 -10.37
N ILE A 21 -30.56 2.61 -10.10
CA ILE A 21 -29.89 2.59 -8.81
C ILE A 21 -30.44 3.73 -7.96
N LEU A 22 -31.03 3.39 -6.82
CA LEU A 22 -31.60 4.36 -5.87
C LEU A 22 -30.53 4.69 -4.83
N VAL A 23 -30.19 5.96 -4.67
CA VAL A 23 -29.13 6.41 -3.74
C VAL A 23 -29.67 7.47 -2.80
N ALA A 24 -29.14 7.53 -1.58
CA ALA A 24 -29.58 8.50 -0.59
C ALA A 24 -29.34 9.93 -1.07
N GLY A 25 -30.26 10.84 -0.74
CA GLY A 25 -30.15 12.26 -1.08
C GLY A 25 -30.42 12.61 -2.55
N ARG A 26 -30.86 11.65 -3.38
CA ARG A 26 -31.20 11.88 -4.79
C ARG A 26 -32.63 11.47 -5.08
N GLU A 27 -33.39 12.36 -5.73
CA GLU A 27 -34.78 12.09 -6.13
C GLU A 27 -34.86 11.18 -7.36
N GLU A 28 -33.99 11.42 -8.35
CA GLU A 28 -33.94 10.64 -9.58
C GLU A 28 -32.97 9.45 -9.47
N PRO A 29 -33.35 8.25 -9.94
CA PRO A 29 -32.46 7.10 -9.97
C PRO A 29 -31.27 7.33 -10.90
N LEU A 30 -30.15 6.70 -10.57
CA LEU A 30 -29.01 6.58 -11.48
C LEU A 30 -29.29 5.49 -12.53
N PRO A 31 -29.35 5.83 -13.83
CA PRO A 31 -29.58 4.83 -14.87
C PRO A 31 -28.31 4.03 -15.15
N ALA A 32 -28.46 2.71 -15.27
CA ALA A 32 -27.36 1.81 -15.60
C ALA A 32 -27.83 0.61 -16.44
N HIS A 33 -26.88 -0.20 -16.89
CA HIS A 33 -27.12 -1.40 -17.68
C HIS A 33 -26.82 -2.62 -16.83
N ARG A 34 -27.85 -3.37 -16.47
CA ARG A 34 -27.74 -4.57 -15.63
C ARG A 34 -26.74 -5.56 -16.20
N ARG A 35 -26.80 -5.80 -17.52
CA ARG A 35 -25.88 -6.73 -18.23
C ARG A 35 -24.42 -6.32 -18.15
N VAL A 36 -24.14 -5.02 -18.06
CA VAL A 36 -22.78 -4.51 -17.88
C VAL A 36 -22.37 -4.74 -16.43
N LEU A 37 -23.18 -4.24 -15.50
CA LEU A 37 -22.83 -4.27 -14.09
C LEU A 37 -22.74 -5.69 -13.52
N SER A 38 -23.52 -6.66 -14.02
CA SER A 38 -23.40 -8.07 -13.61
C SER A 38 -22.05 -8.71 -13.99
N LEU A 39 -21.30 -8.14 -14.93
CA LEU A 39 -19.93 -8.58 -15.24
C LEU A 39 -18.91 -8.08 -14.20
N PHE A 40 -19.27 -7.05 -13.44
CA PHE A 40 -18.35 -6.33 -12.56
C PHE A 40 -18.83 -6.22 -11.11
N SER A 41 -20.02 -6.75 -10.77
CA SER A 41 -20.58 -6.78 -9.42
C SER A 41 -21.34 -8.08 -9.20
N GLY A 42 -20.91 -8.89 -8.23
CA GLY A 42 -21.60 -10.11 -7.85
C GLY A 42 -22.99 -9.84 -7.26
N VAL A 43 -23.17 -8.69 -6.60
CA VAL A 43 -24.47 -8.25 -6.07
C VAL A 43 -25.47 -7.99 -7.20
N VAL A 44 -25.06 -7.32 -8.27
CA VAL A 44 -25.94 -7.00 -9.41
C VAL A 44 -26.31 -8.26 -10.21
N ASP A 45 -25.38 -9.21 -10.34
CA ASP A 45 -25.66 -10.51 -10.98
C ASP A 45 -26.81 -11.26 -10.28
N GLY A 46 -26.85 -11.19 -8.94
CA GLY A 46 -27.87 -11.82 -8.11
C GLY A 46 -29.23 -11.11 -8.02
N LEU A 47 -29.41 -9.93 -8.63
CA LEU A 47 -30.69 -9.20 -8.50
C LEU A 47 -31.87 -9.98 -9.15
N PRO A 48 -33.12 -9.80 -8.71
CA PRO A 48 -34.26 -10.35 -9.43
C PRO A 48 -34.46 -9.59 -10.75
N SER A 49 -34.77 -10.29 -11.86
CA SER A 49 -35.08 -9.64 -13.13
C SER A 49 -36.56 -9.27 -13.19
N ASN A 50 -36.87 -8.04 -13.58
CA ASN A 50 -38.25 -7.63 -13.82
C ASN A 50 -38.80 -8.26 -15.10
N THR A 51 -39.97 -8.92 -15.00
CA THR A 51 -40.63 -9.60 -16.14
C THR A 51 -41.54 -8.68 -16.95
N ASP A 52 -41.84 -7.49 -16.44
CA ASP A 52 -42.76 -6.51 -17.02
C ASP A 52 -42.06 -5.50 -17.97
N GLY A 53 -40.74 -5.65 -18.17
CA GLY A 53 -39.94 -4.76 -19.00
C GLY A 53 -39.59 -3.42 -18.33
N SER A 54 -39.96 -3.21 -17.07
CA SER A 54 -39.55 -2.04 -16.30
C SER A 54 -38.07 -2.16 -15.85
N PRO A 55 -37.35 -1.04 -15.68
CA PRO A 55 -36.00 -1.06 -15.13
C PRO A 55 -35.97 -1.72 -13.76
N THR A 56 -35.01 -2.62 -13.54
CA THR A 56 -34.83 -3.28 -12.25
C THR A 56 -34.35 -2.27 -11.21
N PRO A 57 -35.02 -2.11 -10.05
CA PRO A 57 -34.53 -1.23 -9.00
C PRO A 57 -33.41 -1.90 -8.21
N TRP A 58 -32.32 -1.18 -7.96
CA TRP A 58 -31.26 -1.55 -7.03
C TRP A 58 -31.15 -0.49 -5.94
N ASP A 59 -31.62 -0.80 -4.73
CA ASP A 59 -31.74 0.18 -3.65
C ASP A 59 -30.50 0.23 -2.76
N LEU A 60 -29.76 1.34 -2.85
CA LEU A 60 -28.57 1.66 -2.04
C LEU A 60 -28.85 2.75 -0.99
N ARG A 61 -30.09 3.24 -0.84
CA ARG A 61 -30.41 4.35 0.07
C ARG A 61 -30.13 4.07 1.54
N GLY A 62 -30.10 2.79 1.93
CA GLY A 62 -29.76 2.33 3.28
C GLY A 62 -28.35 1.74 3.41
N LEU A 63 -27.54 1.75 2.35
CA LEU A 63 -26.19 1.18 2.40
C LEU A 63 -25.26 2.12 3.16
N VAL A 64 -24.90 1.75 4.38
CA VAL A 64 -23.89 2.42 5.21
C VAL A 64 -22.59 1.64 5.11
N LEU A 65 -21.50 2.33 4.72
CA LEU A 65 -20.19 1.71 4.54
C LEU A 65 -19.48 1.53 5.89
N ASP A 66 -18.55 0.56 5.97
CA ASP A 66 -17.80 0.28 7.19
C ASP A 66 -17.11 1.54 7.75
N GLY A 67 -17.43 1.90 8.99
CA GLY A 67 -16.85 3.06 9.67
C GLY A 67 -17.53 4.39 9.37
N GLU A 68 -18.52 4.41 8.48
CA GLU A 68 -19.34 5.58 8.18
C GLU A 68 -20.63 5.60 9.02
N SER A 69 -21.21 6.78 9.19
CA SER A 69 -22.48 6.97 9.90
C SER A 69 -23.64 7.37 8.98
N GLU A 70 -23.32 7.75 7.74
CA GLU A 70 -24.30 8.16 6.74
C GLU A 70 -24.34 7.16 5.58
N PRO A 71 -25.48 7.03 4.89
CA PRO A 71 -25.56 6.21 3.68
C PRO A 71 -24.60 6.70 2.60
N VAL A 72 -24.20 5.78 1.70
CA VAL A 72 -23.31 6.09 0.59
C VAL A 72 -23.87 7.24 -0.27
N ALA A 73 -23.04 8.24 -0.50
CA ALA A 73 -23.41 9.41 -1.28
C ALA A 73 -23.43 9.10 -2.79
N ALA A 74 -24.34 9.74 -3.53
CA ALA A 74 -24.47 9.59 -4.98
C ALA A 74 -23.15 9.78 -5.77
N PRO A 75 -22.28 10.76 -5.45
CA PRO A 75 -21.01 10.93 -6.16
C PRO A 75 -20.06 9.72 -6.05
N VAL A 76 -20.14 8.94 -4.97
CA VAL A 76 -19.32 7.74 -4.78
C VAL A 76 -19.83 6.62 -5.72
N VAL A 77 -21.14 6.46 -5.81
CA VAL A 77 -21.78 5.49 -6.72
C VAL A 77 -21.52 5.86 -8.18
N GLU A 78 -21.59 7.14 -8.54
CA GLU A 78 -21.26 7.63 -9.89
C GLU A 78 -19.80 7.34 -10.25
N ARG A 79 -18.85 7.63 -9.35
CA ARG A 79 -17.43 7.30 -9.57
C ARG A 79 -17.20 5.80 -9.73
N TRP A 80 -17.93 4.96 -8.99
CA TRP A 80 -17.86 3.51 -9.17
C TRP A 80 -18.41 3.08 -10.53
N LEU A 81 -19.53 3.65 -10.97
CA LEU A 81 -20.07 3.42 -12.32
C LEU A 81 -19.05 3.83 -13.38
N ASP A 82 -18.42 5.00 -13.25
CA ASP A 82 -17.39 5.45 -14.18
C ASP A 82 -16.19 4.48 -14.21
N ALA A 83 -15.77 3.95 -13.06
CA ALA A 83 -14.72 2.95 -12.99
C ALA A 83 -15.10 1.68 -13.75
N VAL A 84 -16.34 1.20 -13.59
CA VAL A 84 -16.85 0.03 -14.31
C VAL A 84 -16.99 0.30 -15.80
N TYR A 85 -17.61 1.40 -16.20
CA TYR A 85 -17.85 1.73 -17.60
C TYR A 85 -16.57 2.09 -18.37
N SER A 86 -15.54 2.60 -17.70
CA SER A 86 -14.21 2.82 -18.30
C SER A 86 -13.58 1.53 -18.85
N ARG A 87 -14.02 0.36 -18.38
CA ARG A 87 -13.58 -0.96 -18.89
C ARG A 87 -14.20 -1.32 -20.23
N LEU A 88 -15.31 -0.68 -20.60
CA LEU A 88 -16.01 -0.90 -21.85
C LEU A 88 -15.81 0.23 -22.84
N ASP A 89 -15.64 1.45 -22.34
CA ASP A 89 -15.50 2.66 -23.13
C ASP A 89 -14.26 3.43 -22.69
N VAL A 90 -13.21 3.39 -23.51
CA VAL A 90 -11.93 4.05 -23.25
C VAL A 90 -12.06 5.58 -23.22
N SER A 91 -13.13 6.14 -23.80
CA SER A 91 -13.39 7.59 -23.72
C SER A 91 -13.84 8.02 -22.32
N ARG A 92 -14.40 7.10 -21.52
CA ARG A 92 -14.71 7.33 -20.11
C ARG A 92 -13.45 7.13 -19.30
N GLN A 93 -12.76 8.22 -19.01
CA GLN A 93 -11.65 8.20 -18.07
C GLN A 93 -12.19 8.15 -16.65
N LEU A 94 -11.68 7.23 -15.85
CA LEU A 94 -11.86 7.28 -14.41
C LEU A 94 -10.91 8.36 -13.85
N PRO A 95 -11.42 9.48 -13.29
CA PRO A 95 -10.57 10.39 -12.56
C PRO A 95 -10.04 9.64 -11.32
N ALA A 96 -8.74 9.33 -11.31
CA ALA A 96 -8.12 8.69 -10.17
C ALA A 96 -8.29 9.58 -8.91
N PRO A 97 -8.73 9.02 -7.77
CA PRO A 97 -8.85 9.79 -6.53
C PRO A 97 -7.55 10.54 -6.21
N ALA A 98 -7.65 11.77 -5.71
CA ALA A 98 -6.48 12.60 -5.42
C ALA A 98 -5.70 12.10 -4.20
N THR A 99 -6.43 11.61 -3.21
CA THR A 99 -5.89 11.15 -1.93
C THR A 99 -6.45 9.76 -1.59
N LEU A 100 -5.83 9.11 -0.60
CA LEU A 100 -6.39 7.89 -0.03
C LEU A 100 -7.78 8.14 0.58
N GLU A 101 -7.98 9.28 1.23
CA GLU A 101 -9.24 9.62 1.89
C GLU A 101 -10.38 9.77 0.88
N GLU A 102 -10.11 10.35 -0.30
CA GLU A 102 -11.08 10.39 -1.39
C GLU A 102 -11.36 9.01 -1.99
N ALA A 103 -10.38 8.11 -1.97
CA ALA A 103 -10.52 6.75 -2.48
C ALA A 103 -11.29 5.84 -1.51
N ARG A 104 -11.26 6.11 -0.20
CA ARG A 104 -11.79 5.20 0.82
C ARG A 104 -13.27 4.86 0.60
N PRO A 105 -14.20 5.81 0.41
CA PRO A 105 -15.61 5.48 0.21
C PRO A 105 -15.84 4.68 -1.07
N LEU A 106 -15.06 4.96 -2.12
CA LEU A 106 -15.13 4.25 -3.39
C LEU A 106 -14.70 2.79 -3.24
N LEU A 107 -13.61 2.54 -2.51
CA LEU A 107 -13.11 1.19 -2.26
C LEU A 107 -14.02 0.40 -1.32
N LEU A 108 -14.57 1.04 -0.28
CA LEU A 108 -15.56 0.42 0.61
C LEU A 108 -16.87 0.10 -0.11
N LEU A 109 -17.33 0.98 -1.01
CA LEU A 109 -18.47 0.68 -1.88
C LEU A 109 -18.13 -0.51 -2.80
N ALA A 110 -16.95 -0.50 -3.41
CA ALA A 110 -16.53 -1.56 -4.32
C ALA A 110 -16.51 -2.94 -3.62
N ASP A 111 -16.07 -2.98 -2.36
CA ASP A 111 -16.14 -4.16 -1.50
C ASP A 111 -17.61 -4.58 -1.23
N ALA A 112 -18.45 -3.64 -0.79
CA ALA A 112 -19.84 -3.91 -0.43
C ALA A 112 -20.69 -4.43 -1.60
N VAL A 113 -20.37 -4.04 -2.83
CA VAL A 113 -21.07 -4.47 -4.04
C VAL A 113 -20.37 -5.64 -4.76
N ASP A 114 -19.38 -6.26 -4.11
CA ASP A 114 -18.61 -7.39 -4.66
C ASP A 114 -18.04 -7.09 -6.05
N THR A 115 -17.26 -6.01 -6.14
CA THR A 115 -16.69 -5.52 -7.39
C THR A 115 -15.65 -6.48 -7.93
N SER A 116 -15.68 -6.72 -9.24
CA SER A 116 -14.78 -7.70 -9.84
C SER A 116 -13.29 -7.32 -9.74
N PRO A 117 -12.38 -8.31 -9.67
CA PRO A 117 -10.95 -8.08 -9.53
C PRO A 117 -10.36 -7.17 -10.62
N ALA A 118 -10.89 -7.20 -11.84
CA ALA A 118 -10.38 -6.38 -12.95
C ALA A 118 -10.52 -4.87 -12.69
N VAL A 119 -11.62 -4.45 -12.06
CA VAL A 119 -11.86 -3.03 -11.71
C VAL A 119 -11.04 -2.67 -10.49
N LEU A 120 -10.99 -3.55 -9.48
CA LEU A 120 -10.19 -3.34 -8.27
C LEU A 120 -8.69 -3.21 -8.59
N GLN A 121 -8.14 -4.06 -9.46
CA GLN A 121 -6.73 -3.95 -9.87
C GLN A 121 -6.45 -2.65 -10.62
N ALA A 122 -7.38 -2.18 -11.47
CA ALA A 122 -7.23 -0.90 -12.15
C ALA A 122 -7.25 0.27 -11.15
N LEU A 123 -8.17 0.25 -10.18
CA LEU A 123 -8.24 1.24 -9.11
C LEU A 123 -6.97 1.23 -8.23
N GLY A 124 -6.55 0.05 -7.79
CA GLY A 124 -5.35 -0.14 -6.97
C GLY A 124 -4.09 0.28 -7.70
N GLY A 125 -3.97 -0.04 -8.99
CA GLY A 125 -2.88 0.42 -9.85
C GLY A 125 -2.87 1.93 -10.01
N ALA A 126 -4.01 2.54 -10.37
CA ALA A 126 -4.12 3.99 -10.54
C ALA A 126 -3.75 4.76 -9.28
N LEU A 127 -4.21 4.32 -8.10
CA LEU A 127 -3.81 4.88 -6.81
C LEU A 127 -2.32 4.70 -6.58
N ALA A 128 -1.83 3.47 -6.73
CA ALA A 128 -0.44 3.14 -6.44
C ALA A 128 0.54 3.82 -7.41
N GLU A 129 0.16 4.23 -8.61
CA GLU A 129 1.02 4.95 -9.56
C GLU A 129 1.17 6.43 -9.23
N ARG A 130 0.24 7.01 -8.44
CA ARG A 130 0.29 8.42 -8.07
C ARG A 130 1.58 8.77 -7.31
N PRO A 131 2.35 9.77 -7.78
CA PRO A 131 3.55 10.22 -7.09
C PRO A 131 3.24 11.03 -5.83
N ASP A 132 2.08 11.69 -5.81
CA ASP A 132 1.58 12.58 -4.77
C ASP A 132 0.67 11.88 -3.76
N LEU A 133 0.50 10.56 -3.86
CA LEU A 133 -0.37 9.79 -2.97
C LEU A 133 0.03 10.02 -1.51
N ALA A 134 -0.93 10.50 -0.73
CA ALA A 134 -0.73 10.82 0.68
C ALA A 134 -1.67 10.01 1.59
N LEU A 135 -1.17 9.75 2.79
CA LEU A 135 -1.90 9.23 3.93
C LEU A 135 -2.23 10.39 4.85
N THR A 136 -3.52 10.68 5.04
CA THR A 136 -3.93 11.67 6.02
C THR A 136 -3.91 11.07 7.42
N VAL A 137 -3.24 11.74 8.36
CA VAL A 137 -3.18 11.36 9.77
C VAL A 137 -3.74 12.50 10.61
N ALA A 138 -4.71 12.18 11.48
CA ALA A 138 -5.35 13.13 12.37
C ALA A 138 -5.09 12.81 13.85
N VAL A 139 -4.65 13.80 14.62
CA VAL A 139 -4.37 13.72 16.06
C VAL A 139 -4.89 14.97 16.76
N GLY A 140 -6.04 14.86 17.44
CA GLY A 140 -6.72 16.04 17.96
C GLY A 140 -7.12 16.97 16.82
N GLU A 141 -6.68 18.22 16.86
CA GLU A 141 -6.92 19.21 15.81
C GLU A 141 -5.87 19.17 14.69
N LEU A 142 -4.76 18.47 14.89
CA LEU A 142 -3.70 18.35 13.90
C LEU A 142 -4.10 17.35 12.81
N LYS A 143 -4.08 17.80 11.56
CA LYS A 143 -4.28 16.97 10.36
C LYS A 143 -3.06 17.12 9.45
N VAL A 144 -2.42 16.02 9.09
CA VAL A 144 -1.19 16.00 8.30
C VAL A 144 -1.28 14.99 7.17
N ASP A 145 -0.91 15.41 5.97
CA ASP A 145 -0.84 14.54 4.79
C ASP A 145 0.62 14.05 4.61
N LEU A 146 0.83 12.76 4.84
CA LEU A 146 2.13 12.10 4.72
C LEU A 146 2.26 11.47 3.33
N GLN A 147 3.20 11.95 2.52
CA GLN A 147 3.38 11.39 1.17
C GLN A 147 3.96 9.98 1.24
N LEU A 148 3.31 9.02 0.58
CA LEU A 148 3.73 7.62 0.63
C LEU A 148 5.02 7.34 -0.14
N LYS A 149 5.40 8.24 -1.06
CA LYS A 149 6.52 8.06 -1.98
C LYS A 149 7.44 9.28 -1.98
N GLY A 150 8.72 9.03 -2.24
CA GLY A 150 9.70 10.09 -2.48
C GLY A 150 10.08 10.90 -1.24
N ARG A 151 9.51 10.59 -0.07
CA ARG A 151 9.75 11.28 1.19
C ARG A 151 9.97 10.30 2.33
N VAL A 152 10.80 10.71 3.27
CA VAL A 152 10.99 10.05 4.58
C VAL A 152 10.67 11.08 5.63
N HIS A 153 9.74 10.76 6.53
CA HIS A 153 9.25 11.65 7.57
C HIS A 153 9.91 11.32 8.90
N PHE A 154 10.16 12.34 9.70
CA PHE A 154 10.80 12.13 10.99
C PHE A 154 10.56 13.28 11.94
N ASN A 155 10.73 12.98 13.22
CA ASN A 155 10.57 13.91 14.32
C ASN A 155 11.91 14.51 14.71
N THR A 156 11.98 15.84 14.80
CA THR A 156 13.14 16.60 15.30
C THR A 156 12.72 17.68 16.29
N ASP A 157 13.15 17.57 17.55
CA ASP A 157 12.95 18.60 18.58
C ASP A 157 11.53 19.20 18.67
N GLY A 158 10.52 18.34 18.51
CA GLY A 158 9.11 18.72 18.52
C GLY A 158 8.58 19.26 17.20
N THR A 159 9.30 19.11 16.09
CA THR A 159 8.90 19.44 14.71
C THR A 159 8.72 18.15 13.93
N LEU A 160 7.71 18.10 13.06
CA LEU A 160 7.59 17.04 12.05
C LEU A 160 8.25 17.53 10.77
N ALA A 161 9.25 16.81 10.29
CA ALA A 161 10.02 17.15 9.10
C ALA A 161 10.01 16.00 8.08
N TYR A 162 10.42 16.30 6.85
CA TYR A 162 10.68 15.29 5.84
C TYR A 162 11.97 15.57 5.05
N LEU A 163 12.52 14.52 4.47
CA LEU A 163 13.60 14.55 3.48
C LEU A 163 13.11 13.94 2.17
N THR A 164 13.45 14.57 1.05
CA THR A 164 13.19 14.02 -0.29
C THR A 164 14.24 13.00 -0.66
N THR A 165 13.82 11.81 -1.11
CA THR A 165 14.73 10.69 -1.43
C THR A 165 15.45 10.84 -2.78
N VAL A 166 15.22 11.94 -3.52
CA VAL A 166 15.61 12.09 -4.94
C VAL A 166 16.90 12.89 -5.14
N SER A 167 17.63 13.29 -4.08
CA SER A 167 18.88 14.04 -4.25
C SER A 167 20.03 13.46 -3.43
N THR A 168 21.09 13.02 -4.13
CA THR A 168 22.39 12.61 -3.57
C THR A 168 23.21 13.79 -3.05
N THR A 169 22.78 15.03 -3.35
CA THR A 169 23.28 16.23 -2.67
C THR A 169 22.43 16.49 -1.45
N ALA A 170 23.07 16.64 -0.29
CA ALA A 170 22.43 16.86 1.02
C ALA A 170 21.34 17.94 0.92
N THR A 171 20.10 17.50 0.80
CA THR A 171 18.94 18.39 0.86
C THR A 171 18.64 18.58 2.33
N ALA A 172 18.60 19.84 2.77
CA ALA A 172 18.22 20.16 4.13
C ALA A 172 16.81 19.62 4.44
N PRO A 173 16.53 19.21 5.67
CA PRO A 173 15.20 18.76 6.07
C PRO A 173 14.19 19.88 5.91
N PHE A 174 13.01 19.56 5.37
CA PHE A 174 11.89 20.49 5.26
C PHE A 174 10.94 20.29 6.43
N ALA A 175 10.61 21.38 7.14
CA ALA A 175 9.59 21.34 8.17
C ALA A 175 8.22 21.16 7.53
N LEU A 176 7.52 20.08 7.89
CA LEU A 176 6.14 19.83 7.48
C LEU A 176 5.17 20.52 8.43
N VAL A 177 5.42 20.40 9.74
CA VAL A 177 4.63 21.03 10.79
C VAL A 177 5.59 21.67 11.79
N GLY A 178 5.41 22.97 12.03
CA GLY A 178 6.22 23.73 12.97
C GLY A 178 6.08 23.25 14.41
N LYS A 179 7.10 23.55 15.22
CA LYS A 179 7.23 23.06 16.60
C LYS A 179 6.01 23.35 17.48
N GLU A 180 5.46 24.56 17.41
CA GLU A 180 4.34 24.98 18.24
C GLU A 180 3.08 24.14 17.99
N ALA A 181 2.83 23.80 16.73
CA ALA A 181 1.68 23.00 16.33
C ALA A 181 1.90 21.50 16.55
N TYR A 182 3.13 20.99 16.40
CA TYR A 182 3.41 19.55 16.48
C TYR A 182 3.74 19.06 17.88
N ALA A 183 4.44 19.86 18.70
CA ALA A 183 4.91 19.46 20.03
C ALA A 183 3.83 18.82 20.93
N PRO A 184 2.58 19.35 21.00
CA PRO A 184 1.52 18.73 21.81
C PRO A 184 1.11 17.33 21.36
N HIS A 185 1.36 16.98 20.09
CA HIS A 185 0.92 15.73 19.47
C HIS A 185 2.02 14.69 19.29
N THR A 186 3.28 15.05 19.55
CA THR A 186 4.48 14.20 19.37
C THR A 186 4.33 12.78 19.94
N ALA A 187 3.75 12.64 21.13
CA ALA A 187 3.60 11.34 21.79
C ALA A 187 2.50 10.46 21.17
N ALA A 188 1.40 11.06 20.69
CA ALA A 188 0.26 10.34 20.13
C ALA A 188 0.40 10.10 18.62
N PHE A 189 1.22 10.89 17.94
CA PHE A 189 1.36 10.85 16.49
C PHE A 189 1.80 9.49 15.95
N PRO A 190 2.84 8.81 16.49
CA PRO A 190 3.26 7.50 15.96
C PRO A 190 2.15 6.45 15.97
N SER A 191 1.35 6.41 17.03
CA SER A 191 0.23 5.47 17.14
C SER A 191 -0.90 5.82 16.18
N ALA A 192 -1.13 7.11 15.90
CA ALA A 192 -2.11 7.53 14.90
C ALA A 192 -1.67 7.15 13.48
N VAL A 193 -0.39 7.38 13.12
CA VAL A 193 0.16 6.94 11.82
C VAL A 193 0.01 5.42 11.67
N ALA A 194 0.37 4.67 12.72
CA ALA A 194 0.28 3.21 12.70
C ALA A 194 -1.16 2.72 12.51
N ARG A 195 -2.14 3.36 13.18
CA ARG A 195 -3.56 3.03 13.04
C ARG A 195 -4.07 3.28 11.63
N GLU A 196 -3.73 4.42 11.02
CA GLU A 196 -4.18 4.71 9.66
C GLU A 196 -3.54 3.75 8.64
N LEU A 197 -2.25 3.44 8.78
CA LEU A 197 -1.57 2.45 7.94
C LEU A 197 -2.17 1.04 8.10
N GLU A 198 -2.46 0.63 9.32
CA GLU A 198 -3.09 -0.66 9.62
C GLU A 198 -4.48 -0.74 8.96
N SER A 199 -5.29 0.31 9.09
CA SER A 199 -6.61 0.39 8.46
C SER A 199 -6.53 0.29 6.94
N TRP A 200 -5.55 0.97 6.33
CA TRP A 200 -5.35 0.98 4.89
C TRP A 200 -4.79 -0.33 4.36
N LEU A 201 -3.83 -0.95 5.06
CA LEU A 201 -3.31 -2.27 4.72
C LEU A 201 -4.40 -3.34 4.85
N HIS A 202 -5.25 -3.25 5.87
CA HIS A 202 -6.38 -4.16 6.04
C HIS A 202 -7.36 -4.06 4.86
N LEU A 203 -7.74 -2.83 4.49
CA LEU A 203 -8.64 -2.61 3.34
C LEU A 203 -8.01 -3.06 2.02
N ALA A 204 -6.74 -2.72 1.79
CA ALA A 204 -6.02 -3.13 0.59
C ALA A 204 -5.87 -4.66 0.51
N GLY A 205 -5.62 -5.34 1.63
CA GLY A 205 -5.58 -6.79 1.70
C GLY A 205 -6.94 -7.43 1.42
N ARG A 206 -8.00 -6.95 2.08
CA ARG A 206 -9.39 -7.42 1.88
C ARG A 206 -9.82 -7.36 0.41
N LEU A 207 -9.47 -6.28 -0.28
CA LEU A 207 -9.79 -6.04 -1.69
C LEU A 207 -8.74 -6.59 -2.67
N ASN A 208 -7.72 -7.29 -2.17
CA ASN A 208 -6.58 -7.79 -2.94
C ASN A 208 -5.89 -6.72 -3.83
N LEU A 209 -5.76 -5.49 -3.33
CA LEU A 209 -5.13 -4.35 -4.00
C LEU A 209 -3.59 -4.41 -3.86
N VAL A 210 -2.98 -5.40 -4.49
CA VAL A 210 -1.53 -5.69 -4.38
C VAL A 210 -0.65 -4.44 -4.61
N PRO A 211 -0.87 -3.61 -5.65
CA PRO A 211 -0.03 -2.43 -5.88
C PRO A 211 -0.09 -1.42 -4.73
N LEU A 212 -1.29 -1.19 -4.17
CA LEU A 212 -1.50 -0.27 -3.05
C LEU A 212 -0.89 -0.82 -1.76
N ALA A 213 -1.11 -2.09 -1.45
CA ALA A 213 -0.51 -2.75 -0.30
C ALA A 213 1.03 -2.68 -0.36
N ARG A 214 1.62 -2.89 -1.55
CA ARG A 214 3.07 -2.74 -1.77
C ARG A 214 3.55 -1.31 -1.54
N ALA A 215 2.80 -0.29 -1.98
CA ALA A 215 3.12 1.11 -1.75
C ALA A 215 3.09 1.47 -0.25
N LEU A 216 2.06 1.04 0.47
CA LEU A 216 1.92 1.24 1.92
C LEU A 216 3.05 0.56 2.70
N MET A 217 3.38 -0.69 2.36
CA MET A 217 4.53 -1.40 2.96
C MET A 217 5.86 -0.73 2.61
N GLY A 218 5.98 -0.17 1.41
CA GLY A 218 7.13 0.63 0.98
C GLY A 218 7.32 1.85 1.87
N PHE A 219 6.23 2.59 2.13
CA PHE A 219 6.22 3.70 3.08
C PHE A 219 6.65 3.25 4.48
N VAL A 220 6.03 2.21 5.05
CA VAL A 220 6.41 1.67 6.37
C VAL A 220 7.92 1.40 6.42
N LYS A 221 8.48 0.74 5.41
CA LYS A 221 9.91 0.44 5.35
C LYS A 221 10.79 1.69 5.26
N ALA A 222 10.38 2.70 4.50
CA ALA A 222 11.10 3.96 4.36
C ALA A 222 11.13 4.77 5.67
N GLU A 223 10.06 4.69 6.44
CA GLU A 223 9.89 5.40 7.71
C GLU A 223 10.60 4.71 8.89
N LEU A 224 11.11 3.49 8.74
CA LEU A 224 11.91 2.80 9.77
C LEU A 224 13.37 3.30 9.81
N VAL A 225 13.53 4.60 9.98
CA VAL A 225 14.82 5.27 10.18
C VAL A 225 15.32 5.02 11.61
N GLY A 226 16.64 4.89 11.78
CA GLY A 226 17.26 4.70 13.09
C GLY A 226 17.15 5.91 14.04
N ASN A 227 17.59 5.72 15.27
CA ASN A 227 17.85 6.77 16.28
C ASN A 227 16.63 7.59 16.75
N SER A 228 15.46 6.98 16.99
CA SER A 228 14.25 7.63 17.56
C SER A 228 13.62 8.74 16.70
N LEU A 229 14.15 8.98 15.50
CA LEU A 229 13.64 9.96 14.56
C LEU A 229 12.39 9.46 13.81
N SER A 230 12.26 8.14 13.66
CA SER A 230 11.14 7.52 12.95
C SER A 230 9.79 7.87 13.56
N ILE A 231 8.84 8.26 12.71
CA ILE A 231 7.43 8.46 13.10
C ILE A 231 6.69 7.14 13.39
N LEU A 232 7.33 5.98 13.22
CA LEU A 232 6.71 4.66 13.38
C LEU A 232 7.44 3.71 14.33
N GLN A 233 8.67 4.01 14.76
CA GLN A 233 9.51 3.04 15.48
C GLN A 233 8.84 2.41 16.71
N SER A 234 8.08 3.20 17.51
CA SER A 234 7.40 2.70 18.71
C SER A 234 6.08 1.96 18.42
N SER A 235 5.53 2.09 17.20
CA SER A 235 4.17 1.63 16.86
C SER A 235 4.13 0.71 15.62
N VAL A 236 5.28 0.36 15.04
CA VAL A 236 5.35 -0.49 13.83
C VAL A 236 4.69 -1.86 14.02
N GLY A 237 4.78 -2.44 15.22
CA GLY A 237 4.11 -3.70 15.55
C GLY A 237 2.59 -3.64 15.42
N SER A 238 1.99 -2.45 15.60
CA SER A 238 0.55 -2.23 15.43
C SER A 238 0.12 -2.14 13.96
N VAL A 239 1.05 -1.80 13.05
CA VAL A 239 0.76 -1.72 11.60
C VAL A 239 0.46 -3.11 11.02
N PHE A 240 1.21 -4.12 11.44
CA PHE A 240 1.07 -5.51 10.99
C PHE A 240 0.22 -6.32 11.98
N SER A 241 -1.01 -5.86 12.21
CA SER A 241 -1.97 -6.54 13.07
C SER A 241 -2.32 -7.95 12.54
N PRO A 242 -2.86 -8.87 13.38
CA PRO A 242 -3.29 -10.18 12.91
C PRO A 242 -4.27 -10.14 11.73
N ARG A 243 -5.20 -9.16 11.71
CA ARG A 243 -6.17 -9.03 10.62
C ARG A 243 -5.52 -8.56 9.30
N VAL A 244 -4.50 -7.69 9.38
CA VAL A 244 -3.73 -7.28 8.20
C VAL A 244 -2.97 -8.49 7.64
N LEU A 245 -2.34 -9.28 8.49
CA LEU A 245 -1.56 -10.45 8.07
C LEU A 245 -2.44 -11.56 7.47
N GLN A 246 -3.65 -11.77 8.00
CA GLN A 246 -4.60 -12.76 7.48
C GLN A 246 -5.12 -12.42 6.08
N LEU A 247 -5.22 -11.14 5.76
CA LEU A 247 -5.73 -10.65 4.48
C LEU A 247 -4.61 -10.16 3.55
N MET A 248 -3.35 -10.33 3.93
CA MET A 248 -2.22 -9.89 3.11
C MET A 248 -2.22 -10.67 1.79
N PRO A 249 -2.10 -10.00 0.62
CA PRO A 249 -2.00 -10.68 -0.65
C PRO A 249 -0.86 -11.70 -0.65
N ARG A 250 -1.12 -12.88 -1.20
CA ARG A 250 -0.18 -14.02 -1.17
C ARG A 250 1.13 -13.67 -1.85
N GLU A 251 1.07 -12.87 -2.91
CA GLU A 251 2.20 -12.32 -3.64
C GLU A 251 3.17 -11.62 -2.68
N LEU A 252 2.65 -10.78 -1.79
CA LEU A 252 3.47 -10.02 -0.84
C LEU A 252 4.02 -10.92 0.27
N MET A 253 3.27 -11.95 0.66
CA MET A 253 3.76 -12.95 1.62
C MET A 253 4.91 -13.78 1.04
N PHE A 254 4.80 -14.21 -0.23
CA PHE A 254 5.88 -14.88 -0.93
C PHE A 254 7.09 -13.97 -1.12
N GLU A 255 6.88 -12.73 -1.58
CA GLU A 255 7.95 -11.74 -1.71
C GLU A 255 8.70 -11.53 -0.39
N ALA A 256 7.96 -11.38 0.71
CA ALA A 256 8.53 -11.18 2.03
C ALA A 256 9.31 -12.40 2.49
N PHE A 257 8.74 -13.60 2.36
CA PHE A 257 9.39 -14.85 2.76
C PHE A 257 10.68 -15.12 1.98
N VAL A 258 10.62 -15.00 0.64
CA VAL A 258 11.79 -15.23 -0.21
C VAL A 258 12.87 -14.17 0.07
N ARG A 259 12.48 -12.90 0.20
CA ARG A 259 13.42 -11.84 0.54
C ARG A 259 14.06 -12.06 1.90
N ASP A 260 13.30 -12.46 2.90
CA ASP A 260 13.81 -12.76 4.23
C ASP A 260 14.81 -13.92 4.18
N ALA A 261 14.46 -15.03 3.50
CA ALA A 261 15.35 -16.17 3.32
C ALA A 261 16.66 -15.83 2.56
N LEU A 262 16.60 -14.86 1.63
CA LEU A 262 17.77 -14.40 0.87
C LEU A 262 18.62 -13.37 1.63
N VAL A 263 18.03 -12.58 2.52
CA VAL A 263 18.69 -11.44 3.18
C VAL A 263 19.10 -11.77 4.63
N VAL A 264 18.23 -12.43 5.39
CA VAL A 264 18.51 -12.90 6.75
C VAL A 264 19.24 -14.23 6.65
N ARG A 265 20.56 -14.18 6.78
CA ARG A 265 21.43 -15.34 6.59
C ARG A 265 22.26 -15.61 7.83
N PRO A 266 22.47 -16.89 8.20
CA PRO A 266 23.20 -17.26 9.42
C PRO A 266 24.69 -16.85 9.44
N ALA A 267 25.20 -16.10 8.45
CA ALA A 267 26.51 -15.46 8.43
C ALA A 267 26.40 -13.92 8.57
N HIS A 268 25.61 -13.44 9.53
CA HIS A 268 25.50 -12.01 9.83
C HIS A 268 26.77 -11.46 10.47
N VAL A 269 27.18 -10.29 10.01
CA VAL A 269 28.31 -9.52 10.51
C VAL A 269 27.83 -8.10 10.82
N SER A 270 28.27 -7.53 11.95
CA SER A 270 27.97 -6.12 12.30
C SER A 270 29.28 -5.34 12.37
N VAL A 271 29.30 -4.14 11.79
CA VAL A 271 30.47 -3.27 11.67
C VAL A 271 30.21 -1.97 12.43
N LEU A 272 30.93 -1.73 13.51
CA LEU A 272 30.87 -0.45 14.26
C LEU A 272 31.83 0.58 13.64
N SER A 273 31.51 1.87 13.63
CA SER A 273 32.22 2.89 12.84
C SER A 273 33.52 3.45 13.44
N GLU A 274 34.19 4.23 12.58
CA GLU A 274 35.47 4.97 12.60
C GLU A 274 36.77 4.14 12.76
N ASP A 275 36.78 3.09 13.57
CA ASP A 275 37.80 2.02 13.56
C ASP A 275 37.08 0.68 13.49
N ALA A 276 36.78 0.22 12.27
CA ALA A 276 35.75 -0.78 12.05
C ALA A 276 36.02 -2.12 12.76
N SER A 277 35.32 -2.31 13.90
CA SER A 277 35.23 -3.57 14.63
C SER A 277 34.11 -4.40 14.02
N ILE A 278 34.51 -5.47 13.34
CA ILE A 278 33.64 -6.48 12.75
C ILE A 278 33.34 -7.51 13.83
N VAL A 279 32.10 -7.54 14.35
CA VAL A 279 31.68 -8.54 15.34
C VAL A 279 31.07 -9.75 14.63
N MET A 280 31.62 -10.94 14.92
CA MET A 280 31.10 -12.21 14.43
C MET A 280 29.84 -12.59 15.22
N ALA A 281 28.68 -12.08 14.79
CA ALA A 281 27.40 -12.26 15.49
C ALA A 281 26.77 -13.65 15.28
N SER A 282 27.37 -14.50 14.44
CA SER A 282 26.83 -15.80 14.09
C SER A 282 27.93 -16.87 13.95
N PRO A 283 27.64 -18.15 14.27
CA PRO A 283 28.63 -19.22 14.18
C PRO A 283 29.18 -19.42 12.76
N LEU A 284 28.35 -19.16 11.74
CA LEU A 284 28.75 -19.32 10.34
C LEU A 284 29.71 -18.20 9.89
N ALA A 285 29.46 -16.95 10.31
CA ALA A 285 30.40 -15.85 10.08
C ALA A 285 31.72 -16.10 10.81
N ALA A 286 31.65 -16.57 12.06
CA ALA A 286 32.81 -16.94 12.85
C ALA A 286 33.67 -18.01 12.13
N ALA A 287 33.03 -19.06 11.60
CA ALA A 287 33.69 -20.10 10.81
C ALA A 287 34.32 -19.57 9.51
N TRP A 288 33.60 -18.71 8.76
CA TRP A 288 34.07 -18.14 7.49
C TRP A 288 35.35 -17.32 7.65
N TYR A 289 35.46 -16.57 8.75
CA TYR A 289 36.61 -15.73 9.06
C TYR A 289 37.69 -16.45 9.90
N GLY A 290 37.49 -17.72 10.25
CA GLY A 290 38.41 -18.47 11.11
C GLY A 290 38.54 -17.85 12.51
N LYS A 291 37.45 -17.32 13.06
CA LYS A 291 37.40 -16.62 14.34
C LYS A 291 36.36 -17.25 15.29
N PRO A 292 36.49 -17.09 16.63
CA PRO A 292 35.45 -17.50 17.57
C PRO A 292 34.16 -16.67 17.43
N LEU A 293 33.02 -17.25 17.79
CA LEU A 293 31.75 -16.52 17.90
C LEU A 293 31.88 -15.35 18.91
N GLY A 294 31.35 -14.18 18.56
CA GLY A 294 31.43 -12.97 19.39
C GLY A 294 32.78 -12.25 19.36
N SER A 295 33.77 -12.78 18.65
CA SER A 295 35.06 -12.09 18.48
C SER A 295 34.95 -10.89 17.53
N THR A 296 35.87 -9.95 17.73
CA THR A 296 35.98 -8.72 16.96
C THR A 296 37.20 -8.77 16.04
N ALA A 297 37.03 -8.47 14.75
CA ALA A 297 38.15 -8.24 13.83
C ALA A 297 38.25 -6.74 13.50
N GLN A 298 39.47 -6.20 13.51
CA GLN A 298 39.71 -4.85 12.99
C GLN A 298 39.84 -4.92 11.47
N GLY A 299 39.03 -4.14 10.76
CA GLY A 299 39.15 -3.95 9.32
C GLY A 299 39.15 -2.46 8.99
N LYS A 300 39.87 -2.06 7.95
CA LYS A 300 39.50 -0.81 7.25
C LYS A 300 38.21 -1.10 6.51
N ALA A 301 37.18 -0.30 6.71
CA ALA A 301 35.97 -0.39 5.91
C ALA A 301 36.40 -0.22 4.44
N ALA A 302 36.51 -1.33 3.70
CA ALA A 302 36.64 -1.29 2.26
C ALA A 302 35.34 -0.67 1.78
N ALA A 303 35.44 0.57 1.34
CA ALA A 303 34.33 1.30 0.78
C ALA A 303 33.69 0.43 -0.32
N PHE A 304 32.39 0.16 -0.18
CA PHE A 304 31.52 -0.43 -1.20
C PHE A 304 31.78 -1.88 -1.59
N LEU A 305 31.14 -2.81 -0.86
CA LEU A 305 30.71 -4.08 -1.42
C LEU A 305 29.21 -4.25 -1.13
N ASP A 306 28.40 -3.99 -2.17
CA ASP A 306 27.03 -4.47 -2.35
C ASP A 306 26.03 -4.37 -1.19
N GLY A 307 25.68 -3.12 -0.85
CA GLY A 307 24.25 -2.82 -0.74
C GLY A 307 23.71 -2.29 0.59
N ARG A 308 24.48 -2.16 1.68
CA ARG A 308 24.08 -1.33 2.84
C ARG A 308 25.27 -0.74 3.63
N ALA A 309 25.39 0.59 3.60
CA ALA A 309 25.66 1.47 4.75
C ALA A 309 25.71 2.95 4.28
N ILE A 310 25.04 3.86 4.99
CA ILE A 310 25.49 5.26 5.11
C ILE A 310 25.21 5.72 6.56
N PRO A 311 26.25 6.06 7.34
CA PRO A 311 26.13 7.21 8.21
C PRO A 311 27.29 8.17 7.92
N THR A 312 26.94 9.37 7.47
CA THR A 312 27.74 10.60 7.61
C THR A 312 26.75 11.74 7.37
N VAL A 313 26.39 12.55 8.36
CA VAL A 313 27.27 13.47 9.09
C VAL A 313 26.85 13.54 10.57
N GLY A 314 27.82 13.42 11.50
CA GLY A 314 27.68 13.86 12.90
C GLY A 314 27.49 12.79 13.99
N ALA A 315 27.23 11.52 13.65
CA ALA A 315 27.04 10.47 14.64
C ALA A 315 28.29 9.58 14.77
N VAL A 316 29.33 10.11 15.43
CA VAL A 316 30.47 9.30 15.88
C VAL A 316 29.95 8.17 16.78
N GLY A 317 30.10 6.91 16.37
CA GLY A 317 29.85 5.73 17.21
C GLY A 317 28.55 4.95 16.99
N THR A 318 27.82 5.11 15.87
CA THR A 318 26.61 4.29 15.63
C THR A 318 26.98 2.93 14.99
N PRO A 319 26.48 1.79 15.51
CA PRO A 319 26.67 0.49 14.89
C PRO A 319 26.06 0.46 13.48
N ALA A 320 26.82 0.02 12.48
CA ALA A 320 26.30 -0.33 11.17
C ALA A 320 26.19 -1.85 11.05
N THR A 321 25.12 -2.35 10.42
CA THR A 321 25.01 -3.77 10.10
C THR A 321 25.45 -3.97 8.66
N VAL A 322 26.44 -4.84 8.43
CA VAL A 322 26.95 -5.15 7.08
C VAL A 322 26.76 -6.63 6.81
N ILE A 323 25.90 -6.95 5.85
CA ILE A 323 25.65 -8.32 5.42
C ILE A 323 26.72 -8.69 4.40
N LEU A 324 27.50 -9.74 4.64
CA LEU A 324 28.59 -10.17 3.75
C LEU A 324 28.21 -11.45 3.00
N GLY A 325 28.35 -11.42 1.66
CA GLY A 325 28.04 -12.50 0.73
C GLY A 325 26.59 -12.50 0.24
N GLY A 326 26.24 -13.42 -0.68
CA GLY A 326 24.89 -13.64 -1.24
C GLY A 326 24.63 -12.99 -2.60
N PRO A 327 23.41 -13.13 -3.15
CA PRO A 327 23.05 -12.46 -4.39
C PRO A 327 23.06 -10.94 -4.18
N SER A 328 23.47 -10.18 -5.21
CA SER A 328 23.32 -8.72 -5.21
C SER A 328 21.85 -8.31 -5.03
N PRO A 329 21.54 -7.05 -4.67
CA PRO A 329 20.16 -6.57 -4.59
C PRO A 329 19.36 -6.82 -5.87
N GLU A 330 19.97 -6.66 -7.04
CA GLU A 330 19.36 -6.91 -8.35
C GLU A 330 19.10 -8.40 -8.57
N ALA A 331 20.06 -9.26 -8.20
CA ALA A 331 19.90 -10.71 -8.28
C ALA A 331 18.82 -11.21 -7.29
N CYS A 332 18.76 -10.66 -6.08
CA CYS A 332 17.71 -10.93 -5.11
C CYS A 332 16.33 -10.52 -5.65
N ALA A 333 16.22 -9.32 -6.23
CA ALA A 333 14.96 -8.85 -6.82
C ALA A 333 14.49 -9.80 -7.94
N LYS A 334 15.39 -10.18 -8.85
CA LYS A 334 15.09 -11.10 -9.94
C LYS A 334 14.65 -12.49 -9.43
N LEU A 335 15.34 -13.02 -8.42
CA LEU A 335 14.96 -14.31 -7.81
C LEU A 335 13.58 -14.24 -7.14
N VAL A 336 13.28 -13.14 -6.45
CA VAL A 336 11.95 -12.93 -5.86
C VAL A 336 10.87 -12.89 -6.95
N GLU A 337 11.09 -12.14 -8.02
CA GLU A 337 10.17 -12.06 -9.17
C GLU A 337 9.93 -13.44 -9.81
N GLU A 338 11.00 -14.22 -10.03
CA GLU A 338 10.90 -15.57 -10.61
C GLU A 338 10.10 -16.53 -9.72
N VAL A 339 10.29 -16.49 -8.39
CA VAL A 339 9.56 -17.36 -7.46
C VAL A 339 8.09 -16.97 -7.38
N VAL A 340 7.80 -15.67 -7.30
CA VAL A 340 6.42 -15.17 -7.26
C VAL A 340 5.69 -15.52 -8.57
N ALA A 341 6.34 -15.34 -9.72
CA ALA A 341 5.75 -15.69 -11.01
C ALA A 341 5.44 -17.19 -11.13
N LYS A 342 6.31 -18.06 -10.62
CA LYS A 342 6.05 -19.52 -10.58
C LYS A 342 4.88 -19.85 -9.65
N ALA A 343 4.85 -19.28 -8.45
CA ALA A 343 3.79 -19.53 -7.48
C ALA A 343 2.41 -19.11 -8.01
N LEU A 344 2.34 -18.05 -8.81
CA LEU A 344 1.10 -17.57 -9.42
C LEU A 344 0.69 -18.33 -10.69
N ALA A 345 1.60 -19.08 -11.32
CA ALA A 345 1.32 -19.83 -12.55
C ALA A 345 0.84 -21.27 -12.32
N GLU A 346 0.96 -21.78 -11.09
CA GLU A 346 0.49 -23.12 -10.69
C GLU A 346 -1.00 -23.15 -10.28
N GLU A 347 -1.72 -22.05 -10.44
CA GLU A 347 -3.17 -21.89 -10.24
C GLU A 347 -3.92 -21.77 -11.59
#